data_AF-A0A2N7YFM0-F1
#
_entry.id   AF-A0A2N7YFM0-F1
#
_cell.length_a   1.000
_cell.length_b   1.000
_cell.length_c   1.000
_cell.angle_alpha   90.00
_cell.angle_beta   90.00
_cell.angle_gamma   90.00
#
_symmetry.space_group_name_H-M   'P 1'
#
loop_
_entity.id
_entity.type
_entity.pdbx_description
1 polymer ?
#
loop_
_entity_poly.entity_id
_entity_poly.type
_entity_poly.pdbx_seq_one_letter_code
_entity_poly.pdbx_strand_id
1 'polypeptide(L)'
;MNVQAFFDHSRHTLSVRNIEARLDVLAFDGHEHLSQPFTYRVEFTSTERDLAAETLLGQDARFSLHAAPQKPPASGFIAPAIKPLRSLHGVVTG
;
A
#
# COMPACT_ATOMS: atom_id res chain seq x y z
N MET A 1 1.84 -27.59 -6.76
CA MET A 1 1.24 -26.64 -5.81
C MET A 1 2.20 -25.47 -5.68
N ASN A 2 1.85 -24.31 -6.22
CA ASN A 2 2.71 -23.13 -6.17
C ASN A 2 2.43 -22.40 -4.85
N VAL A 3 3.32 -22.53 -3.87
CA VAL A 3 3.20 -21.82 -2.60
C VAL A 3 3.68 -20.40 -2.86
N GLN A 4 2.76 -19.44 -3.03
CA GLN A 4 3.12 -18.03 -2.96
C GLN A 4 3.72 -17.81 -1.57
N ALA A 5 5.00 -17.45 -1.52
CA ALA A 5 5.60 -16.98 -0.28
C ALA A 5 4.78 -15.80 0.21
N PHE A 6 4.16 -15.94 1.38
CA PHE A 6 3.39 -14.87 2.00
C PHE A 6 4.39 -13.83 2.52
N PHE A 7 4.62 -12.78 1.74
CA PHE A 7 5.40 -11.64 2.18
C PHE A 7 4.46 -10.70 2.93
N ASP A 8 4.75 -10.44 4.20
CA ASP A 8 4.01 -9.47 4.98
C ASP A 8 4.31 -8.05 4.45
N HIS A 9 3.40 -7.55 3.62
CA HIS A 9 3.44 -6.20 3.06
C HIS A 9 2.58 -5.20 3.86
N SER A 10 2.06 -5.58 5.03
CA SER A 10 1.11 -4.78 5.81
C SER A 10 1.64 -3.43 6.28
N ARG A 11 2.97 -3.24 6.33
CA ARG A 11 3.61 -1.94 6.61
C ARG A 11 3.40 -0.90 5.51
N HIS A 12 3.08 -1.32 4.29
CA HIS A 12 2.80 -0.42 3.18
C HIS A 12 1.33 0.01 3.25
N THR A 13 1.06 1.26 2.88
CA THR A 13 -0.29 1.82 3.02
C THR A 13 -0.86 2.18 1.66
N LEU A 14 -2.11 1.80 1.43
CA LEU A 14 -2.91 2.23 0.29
C LEU A 14 -4.10 3.06 0.81
N SER A 15 -4.33 4.22 0.20
CA SER A 15 -5.54 5.01 0.43
C SER A 15 -6.11 5.44 -0.91
N VAL A 16 -7.42 5.33 -1.06
CA VAL A 16 -8.16 5.81 -2.23
C VAL A 16 -9.11 6.90 -1.78
N ARG A 17 -9.21 7.97 -2.55
CA ARG A 17 -10.07 9.11 -2.24
C ARG A 17 -11.52 8.65 -2.09
N ASN A 18 -12.20 9.17 -1.08
CA ASN A 18 -13.59 8.84 -0.72
C ASN A 18 -13.81 7.37 -0.28
N ILE A 19 -12.75 6.62 -0.01
CA ILE A 19 -12.83 5.27 0.56
C ILE A 19 -12.34 5.32 2.01
N GLU A 20 -13.27 5.14 2.94
CA GLU A 20 -12.97 5.07 4.38
C GLU A 20 -12.57 3.66 4.82
N ALA A 21 -12.86 2.65 4.01
CA ALA A 21 -12.50 1.27 4.29
C ALA A 21 -10.98 1.11 4.42
N ARG A 22 -10.57 0.28 5.37
CA ARG A 22 -9.16 -0.08 5.56
C ARG A 22 -8.70 -1.00 4.42
N LEU A 23 -7.67 -0.58 3.68
CA LEU A 23 -7.08 -1.34 2.59
C LEU A 23 -5.67 -1.81 3.01
N ASP A 24 -5.59 -3.02 3.57
CA ASP A 24 -4.33 -3.61 4.02
C ASP A 24 -3.60 -4.23 2.82
N VAL A 25 -2.38 -3.76 2.53
CA VAL A 25 -1.60 -4.21 1.38
C VAL A 25 -1.12 -5.65 1.58
N LEU A 26 -1.50 -6.53 0.67
CA LEU A 26 -1.13 -7.94 0.64
C LEU A 26 0.12 -8.17 -0.22
N ALA A 27 0.17 -7.59 -1.41
CA ALA A 27 1.29 -7.68 -2.34
C ALA A 27 1.27 -6.50 -3.31
N PHE A 28 2.40 -6.22 -3.97
CA PHE A 28 2.41 -5.26 -5.07
C PHE A 28 3.51 -5.56 -6.08
N ASP A 29 3.28 -5.12 -7.30
CA ASP A 29 4.24 -5.14 -8.40
C ASP A 29 4.24 -3.77 -9.08
N GLY A 30 5.43 -3.21 -9.32
CA GLY A 30 5.62 -1.83 -9.73
C GLY A 30 6.55 -1.70 -10.93
N HIS A 31 6.08 -1.01 -11.97
CA HIS A 31 6.81 -0.74 -13.20
C HIS A 31 6.99 0.76 -13.37
N GLU A 32 8.24 1.20 -13.51
CA GLU A 32 8.62 2.61 -13.68
C GLU A 32 9.72 2.74 -14.73
N HIS A 33 9.52 3.64 -15.70
CA HIS A 33 10.47 3.93 -16.77
C HIS A 33 10.50 5.42 -17.07
N LEU A 34 11.64 5.92 -17.57
CA LEU A 34 11.73 7.30 -18.04
C LEU A 34 10.80 7.52 -19.25
N SER A 35 10.14 8.68 -19.28
CA SER A 35 9.21 9.07 -20.35
C SER A 35 8.02 8.12 -20.56
N GLN A 36 7.67 7.33 -19.55
CA GLN A 36 6.47 6.50 -19.53
C GLN A 36 5.72 6.72 -18.21
N PRO A 37 4.39 6.58 -18.20
CA PRO A 37 3.64 6.52 -16.96
C PRO A 37 4.12 5.34 -16.10
N PHE A 38 4.11 5.51 -14.79
CA PHE A 38 4.30 4.38 -13.88
C PHE A 38 3.04 3.52 -13.81
N THR A 39 3.17 2.27 -13.38
CA THR A 39 2.03 1.41 -13.05
C THR A 39 2.36 0.59 -11.82
N TYR A 40 1.43 0.56 -10.86
CA TYR A 40 1.51 -0.29 -9.67
C TYR A 40 0.25 -1.13 -9.58
N ARG A 41 0.41 -2.46 -9.63
CA ARG A 41 -0.64 -3.39 -9.25
C ARG A 41 -0.51 -3.66 -7.77
N VAL A 42 -1.52 -3.29 -6.99
CA VAL A 42 -1.54 -3.50 -5.53
C VAL A 42 -2.67 -4.47 -5.20
N GLU A 43 -2.30 -5.62 -4.65
CA GLU A 43 -3.24 -6.56 -4.05
C GLU A 43 -3.46 -6.15 -2.60
N PHE A 44 -4.70 -6.05 -2.17
CA PHE A 44 -5.05 -5.66 -0.82
C PHE A 44 -6.20 -6.49 -0.26
N THR A 45 -6.31 -6.51 1.05
CA THR A 45 -7.44 -7.07 1.79
C THR A 45 -8.19 -5.96 2.52
N SER A 46 -9.49 -6.13 2.72
CA SER A 46 -10.32 -5.26 3.56
C SER A 46 -11.28 -6.08 4.40
N THR A 47 -11.67 -5.54 5.55
CA THR A 47 -12.80 -6.07 6.32
C THR A 47 -14.14 -5.68 5.72
N GLU A 48 -14.18 -4.57 4.96
CA GLU A 48 -15.37 -4.15 4.21
C GLU A 48 -15.55 -5.10 3.03
N ARG A 49 -16.75 -5.66 2.89
CA ARG A 49 -17.05 -6.69 1.88
C ARG A 49 -17.73 -6.11 0.65
N ASP A 50 -18.36 -4.95 0.77
CA ASP A 50 -19.13 -4.31 -0.29
C ASP A 50 -18.37 -3.09 -0.87
N LEU A 51 -17.11 -3.32 -1.26
CA LEU A 51 -16.31 -2.33 -1.98
C LEU A 51 -16.59 -2.45 -3.48
N ALA A 52 -17.60 -1.72 -3.94
CA ALA A 52 -17.95 -1.67 -5.35
C ALA A 52 -16.80 -1.07 -6.18
N ALA A 53 -16.45 -1.71 -7.30
CA ALA A 53 -15.33 -1.32 -8.16
C ALA A 53 -15.49 0.13 -8.65
N GLU A 54 -16.72 0.55 -8.91
CA GLU A 54 -17.09 1.89 -9.39
C GLU A 54 -16.75 2.99 -8.38
N THR A 55 -16.66 2.66 -7.08
CA THR A 55 -16.23 3.61 -6.04
C THR A 55 -14.73 3.81 -6.01
N LEU A 56 -13.96 2.84 -6.54
CA LEU A 56 -12.51 2.87 -6.59
C LEU A 56 -11.99 3.43 -7.92
N LEU A 57 -12.57 2.97 -9.04
CA LEU A 57 -12.11 3.31 -10.38
C LEU A 57 -12.16 4.82 -10.64
N GLY A 58 -11.08 5.35 -11.20
CA GLY A 58 -10.93 6.78 -11.50
C GLY A 58 -10.69 7.67 -10.28
N GLN A 59 -10.64 7.13 -9.06
CA GLN A 59 -10.33 7.91 -7.86
C GLN A 59 -8.83 8.12 -7.70
N ASP A 60 -8.47 9.30 -7.16
CA ASP A 60 -7.11 9.57 -6.71
C ASP A 60 -6.69 8.56 -5.64
N ALA A 61 -5.50 7.99 -5.79
CA ALA A 61 -4.93 7.03 -4.86
C ALA A 61 -3.52 7.43 -4.44
N ARG A 62 -3.19 7.06 -3.20
CA ARG A 62 -1.84 7.17 -2.65
C ARG A 62 -1.38 5.81 -2.17
N PHE A 63 -0.25 5.37 -2.70
CA PHE A 63 0.45 4.17 -2.24
C PHE A 63 1.79 4.57 -1.63
N SER A 64 2.03 4.22 -0.37
CA SER A 64 3.25 4.62 0.35
C SER A 64 4.06 3.43 0.85
N LEU A 65 5.37 3.48 0.59
CA LEU A 65 6.33 2.48 0.98
C LEU A 65 7.02 2.89 2.29
N HIS A 66 6.90 2.06 3.32
CA HIS A 66 7.53 2.29 4.62
C HIS A 66 8.73 1.37 4.83
N ALA A 67 9.70 1.82 5.62
CA ALA A 67 10.77 0.97 6.11
C ALA A 67 10.22 -0.15 7.02
N ALA A 68 11.00 -1.21 7.21
CA ALA A 68 10.68 -2.19 8.24
C ALA A 68 10.69 -1.53 9.63
N PRO A 69 9.82 -1.95 10.57
CA PRO A 69 9.86 -1.46 11.94
C PRO A 69 11.24 -1.62 12.56
N GLN A 70 11.79 -0.53 13.10
CA GLN A 70 13.06 -0.57 13.80
C GLN A 70 12.83 -0.92 15.27
N LYS A 71 13.66 -1.82 15.80
CA LYS A 71 13.66 -2.14 17.24
C LYS A 71 14.06 -0.88 18.02
N PRO A 72 13.40 -0.58 19.16
CA PRO A 72 13.84 0.49 20.04
C PRO A 72 15.31 0.32 20.44
N PRO A 73 16.08 1.42 20.54
CA PRO A 73 17.50 1.36 20.83
C PRO A 73 17.81 0.76 22.21
N ALA A 74 16.89 0.89 23.17
CA ALA A 74 16.97 0.27 24.49
C ALA A 74 15.56 0.06 25.08
N SER A 75 15.47 -0.78 26.10
CA SER A 75 14.22 -0.99 26.87
C SER A 75 13.75 0.33 27.48
N GLY A 76 12.45 0.65 27.35
CA GLY A 76 11.85 1.89 27.84
C GLY A 76 11.87 3.07 26.85
N PHE A 77 12.51 2.94 25.68
CA PHE A 77 12.46 3.94 24.61
C PHE A 77 11.34 3.63 23.61
N ILE A 78 10.65 4.66 23.13
CA ILE A 78 9.63 4.54 22.08
C ILE A 78 10.34 4.57 20.72
N ALA A 79 10.06 3.58 19.86
CA ALA A 79 10.55 3.61 18.50
C ALA A 79 9.97 4.82 17.76
N PRO A 80 10.77 5.56 16.96
CA PRO A 80 10.26 6.70 16.22
C PRO A 80 9.17 6.28 15.23
N ALA A 81 8.20 7.17 14.99
CA ALA A 81 7.17 6.93 13.98
C ALA A 81 7.81 6.72 12.60
N ILE A 82 7.44 5.65 11.92
CA ILE A 82 7.98 5.32 10.60
C ILE A 82 7.31 6.21 9.57
N LYS A 83 8.04 7.20 9.06
CA LYS A 83 7.59 8.00 7.92
C LYS A 83 7.72 7.19 6.63
N PRO A 84 6.89 7.46 5.60
CA PRO A 84 7.04 6.82 4.30
C PRO A 84 8.40 7.19 3.69
N LEU A 85 9.09 6.19 3.16
CA LEU A 85 10.32 6.36 2.37
C LEU A 85 9.99 6.93 0.99
N ARG A 86 8.83 6.54 0.44
CA ARG A 86 8.30 7.00 -0.84
C ARG A 86 6.78 6.98 -0.82
N SER A 87 6.16 7.96 -1.48
CA SER A 87 4.73 7.95 -1.80
C SER A 87 4.53 8.13 -3.29
N LEU A 88 3.68 7.29 -3.86
CA LEU A 88 3.19 7.35 -5.23
C LEU A 88 1.79 7.93 -5.20
N HIS A 89 1.56 8.95 -6.02
CA HIS A 89 0.27 9.62 -6.17
C HIS A 89 -0.21 9.39 -7.59
N GLY A 90 -1.38 8.77 -7.75
CA GLY A 90 -1.91 8.38 -9.05
C GLY A 90 -3.42 8.21 -9.01
N VAL A 91 -3.95 7.47 -9.98
CA VAL A 91 -5.40 7.20 -10.12
C VAL A 91 -5.60 5.70 -10.24
N VAL A 92 -6.65 5.15 -9.63
CA VAL A 92 -7.02 3.74 -9.79
C VAL A 92 -7.58 3.53 -11.20
N THR A 93 -7.02 2.58 -11.94
CA THR A 93 -7.35 2.37 -13.37
C THR A 93 -7.91 0.99 -13.70
N GLY A 94 -7.86 0.03 -12.77
CA GLY A 94 -8.35 -1.34 -12.95
C GLY A 94 -8.25 -2.15 -11.67
#